data_AF-A0A367PTP6-F1
#
_entry.id   AF-A0A367PTP6-F1
#
_cell.length_a   1.000
_cell.length_b   1.000
_cell.length_c   1.000
_cell.angle_alpha   90.00
_cell.angle_beta   90.00
_cell.angle_gamma   90.00
#
_symmetry.space_group_name_H-M   'P 1'
#
loop_
_entity.id
_entity.type
_entity.pdbx_description
1 polymer ?
#
loop_
_entity_poly.entity_id
_entity_poly.type
_entity_poly.pdbx_seq_one_letter_code
_entity_poly.pdbx_strand_id
1 'polypeptide(L)' 'MQESVIYQDILQKGQQQGQQQEAFRFLIRLLTRRFGEIDSSIIERIRGLSTEQLEVLGEEFVDFSEISDLVVLLEQQESS' A
#
# COMPACT_ATOMS: atom_id res chain seq x y z
N MET A 1 6.23 31.68 11.03
CA MET A 1 5.59 30.37 11.34
C MET A 1 5.94 29.31 10.30
N GLN A 2 6.02 29.63 9.00
CA GLN A 2 6.41 28.67 7.94
C GLN A 2 7.88 28.20 7.97
N GLU A 3 8.74 28.87 8.75
CA GLU A 3 10.18 28.55 8.88
C GLU A 3 10.53 27.71 10.11
N SER A 4 9.54 27.30 10.92
CA SER A 4 9.80 26.44 12.08
C SER A 4 10.06 25.00 11.63
N VAL A 5 11.10 24.36 12.18
CA VAL A 5 11.40 22.93 11.98
C VAL A 5 10.17 22.06 12.26
N ILE A 6 9.40 22.40 13.30
CA ILE A 6 8.17 21.68 13.66
C ILE A 6 7.12 21.76 12.53
N TYR A 7 7.02 22.91 11.85
CA TYR A 7 6.08 23.07 10.74
C TYR A 7 6.51 22.23 9.53
N GLN A 8 7.82 22.20 9.22
CA GLN A 8 8.37 21.36 8.17
C GLN A 8 8.14 19.87 8.47
N ASP A 9 8.33 19.44 9.72
CA ASP A 9 8.09 18.07 10.16
C ASP A 9 6.62 17.67 9.99
N ILE A 10 5.68 18.56 10.34
CA ILE A 10 4.24 18.30 10.18
C ILE A 10 3.88 18.17 8.70
N LEU A 11 4.40 19.06 7.85
CA LEU A 11 4.17 18.98 6.41
C LEU A 11 4.74 17.68 5.81
N GLN A 12 5.96 17.31 6.19
CA GLN A 12 6.59 16.08 5.72
C GLN A 12 5.82 14.83 6.15
N LYS A 13 5.41 14.76 7.42
CA LYS A 13 4.57 13.66 7.93
C LYS A 13 3.22 13.60 7.21
N GLY A 14 2.58 14.75 6.99
CA GLY A 14 1.32 14.82 6.27
C GLY A 14 1.46 14.35 4.82
N GLN A 15 2.55 14.71 4.14
CA GLN A 15 2.84 14.25 2.78
C GLN A 15 3.07 12.74 2.74
N GLN A 16 3.87 12.18 3.66
CA GLN A 16 4.13 10.75 3.75
C GLN A 16 2.84 9.96 4.02
N GLN A 17 2.01 10.41 4.96
CA GLN A 17 0.72 9.79 5.25
C GLN A 17 -0.23 9.86 4.04
N GLY A 18 -0.27 11.00 3.35
CA GLY A 18 -1.08 11.18 2.14
C GLY A 18 -0.66 10.24 1.02
N GLN A 19 0.64 10.09 0.79
CA GLN A 19 1.20 9.17 -0.20
C GLN A 19 0.85 7.71 0.12
N GLN A 20 1.05 7.27 1.37
CA GLN A 20 0.70 5.92 1.78
C GLN A 20 -0.80 5.63 1.64
N GLN A 21 -1.66 6.57 2.06
CA GLN A 21 -3.13 6.41 1.95
C GLN A 21 -3.60 6.35 0.50
N GLU A 22 -3.00 7.14 -0.38
CA GLU A 22 -3.32 7.14 -1.81
C GLU A 22 -2.89 5.82 -2.46
N ALA A 23 -1.64 5.39 -2.24
CA ALA A 23 -1.10 4.13 -2.73
C ALA A 23 -1.98 2.94 -2.29
N PHE A 24 -2.33 2.88 -0.99
CA PHE A 24 -3.22 1.86 -0.45
C PHE A 24 -4.59 1.86 -1.16
N ARG A 25 -5.26 3.03 -1.23
CA ARG A 25 -6.59 3.13 -1.85
C ARG A 25 -6.57 2.77 -3.33
N PHE A 26 -5.53 3.20 -4.04
CA PHE A 26 -5.36 2.91 -5.45
C PHE A 26 -5.20 1.41 -5.68
N LEU A 27 -4.33 0.78 -4.89
CA LEU A 27 -4.06 -0.64 -4.98
C LEU A 27 -5.28 -1.50 -4.65
N ILE A 28 -6.02 -1.19 -3.59
CA ILE A 28 -7.28 -1.89 -3.29
C ILE A 28 -8.27 -1.78 -4.45
N ARG A 29 -8.41 -0.61 -5.07
CA ARG A 29 -9.29 -0.46 -6.25
C ARG A 29 -8.83 -1.31 -7.43
N LEU A 30 -7.52 -1.44 -7.66
CA LEU A 30 -6.97 -2.30 -8.72
C LEU A 30 -7.25 -3.77 -8.44
N LEU A 31 -6.97 -4.23 -7.22
CA LEU A 31 -7.24 -5.59 -6.78
C LEU A 31 -8.73 -5.92 -6.90
N THR A 32 -9.61 -5.05 -6.38
CA THR A 32 -11.05 -5.25 -6.48
C THR A 32 -11.54 -5.29 -7.93
N ARG A 33 -10.93 -4.49 -8.82
CA ARG A 33 -11.28 -4.49 -10.24
C ARG A 33 -10.84 -5.77 -10.97
N ARG A 34 -9.69 -6.35 -10.59
CA ARG A 34 -9.15 -7.56 -11.24
C ARG A 34 -9.76 -8.84 -10.68
N PHE A 35 -9.89 -8.94 -9.37
CA PHE A 35 -10.26 -10.18 -8.67
C PHE A 35 -11.65 -10.16 -8.03
N GLY A 36 -12.35 -9.01 -8.04
CA GLY A 36 -13.67 -8.87 -7.41
C GLY A 36 -13.59 -8.56 -5.92
N GLU A 37 -14.49 -9.12 -5.13
CA GLU A 37 -14.48 -8.90 -3.67
C GLU A 37 -13.19 -9.48 -3.06
N ILE A 38 -12.47 -8.66 -2.30
CA ILE A 38 -11.21 -9.05 -1.64
C ILE A 38 -11.49 -9.31 -0.17
N ASP A 39 -10.95 -10.40 0.35
CA ASP A 39 -11.08 -10.77 1.76
C ASP A 39 -10.54 -9.65 2.69
N SER A 40 -11.27 -9.37 3.77
CA SER A 40 -10.92 -8.30 4.70
C SER A 40 -9.57 -8.52 5.38
N SER A 41 -9.15 -9.77 5.60
CA SER A 41 -7.83 -10.08 6.14
C SER A 41 -6.69 -9.64 5.21
N ILE A 42 -6.86 -9.81 3.89
CA ILE A 42 -5.91 -9.35 2.88
C ILE A 42 -5.85 -7.81 2.88
N ILE A 43 -7.00 -7.15 2.96
CA ILE A 43 -7.08 -5.69 3.00
C ILE A 43 -6.35 -5.13 4.22
N GLU A 44 -6.50 -5.74 5.40
CA GLU A 44 -5.81 -5.30 6.61
C GLU A 44 -4.30 -5.53 6.55
N ARG A 45 -3.84 -6.64 5.94
CA ARG A 45 -2.41 -6.86 5.68
C ARG A 45 -1.83 -5.77 4.79
N ILE A 46 -2.49 -5.47 3.67
CA ILE A 46 -2.07 -4.41 2.74
C ILE A 46 -2.06 -3.03 3.42
N ARG A 47 -3.01 -2.76 4.33
CA ARG A 47 -3.05 -1.48 5.09
C ARG A 47 -1.83 -1.29 5.99
N GLY A 48 -1.25 -2.39 6.48
CA GLY A 48 -0.05 -2.37 7.31
C GLY A 48 1.25 -2.09 6.56
N LEU A 49 1.24 -2.16 5.21
CA LEU A 49 2.43 -1.99 4.39
C LEU A 49 2.90 -0.53 4.34
N SER A 50 4.22 -0.35 4.28
CA SER A 50 4.82 0.95 3.98
C SER A 50 4.55 1.39 2.53
N THR A 51 4.76 2.66 2.21
CA THR A 51 4.58 3.19 0.85
C THR A 51 5.44 2.43 -0.17
N GLU A 52 6.69 2.13 0.15
CA GLU A 52 7.60 1.38 -0.73
C GLU A 52 7.09 -0.03 -1.01
N GLN A 53 6.60 -0.73 0.03
CA GLN A 53 6.01 -2.06 -0.13
C GLN A 53 4.73 -2.04 -0.97
N LEU A 54 3.91 -0.99 -0.83
CA LEU A 54 2.73 -0.79 -1.66
C LEU A 54 3.09 -0.52 -3.14
N GLU A 55 4.16 0.23 -3.39
CA GLU A 55 4.66 0.50 -4.74
C GLU A 55 5.18 -0.78 -5.40
N VAL A 56 6.01 -1.56 -4.69
CA VAL A 56 6.48 -2.88 -5.16
C VAL A 56 5.31 -3.79 -5.48
N LEU A 57 4.31 -3.86 -4.61
CA LEU A 57 3.13 -4.68 -4.85
C LEU A 57 2.34 -4.18 -6.07
N GLY A 58 2.35 -2.88 -6.34
CA GLY A 58 1.74 -2.29 -7.55
C GLY A 58 2.48 -2.65 -8.85
N GLU A 59 3.80 -2.80 -8.81
CA GLU A 59 4.60 -3.28 -9.94
C GLU A 59 4.32 -4.76 -10.23
N GLU A 60 4.42 -5.60 -9.20
CA GLU A 60 4.17 -7.05 -9.28
C GLU A 60 2.71 -7.38 -9.61
N PHE A 61 1.76 -6.50 -9.25
CA PHE A 61 0.34 -6.66 -9.53
C PHE A 61 0.07 -6.91 -11.02
N VAL A 62 0.88 -6.37 -11.92
CA VAL A 62 0.71 -6.56 -13.37
C VAL A 62 0.82 -8.04 -13.74
N ASP A 63 1.72 -8.76 -13.08
CA ASP A 63 2.06 -10.17 -13.37
C ASP A 63 1.15 -11.19 -12.69
N PHE A 64 0.31 -10.78 -11.72
CA PHE A 64 -0.58 -11.70 -11.00
C PHE A 64 -1.61 -12.37 -11.90
N SER A 65 -1.61 -13.69 -11.98
CA SER A 65 -2.67 -14.44 -12.68
C SER A 65 -3.91 -14.64 -11.81
N GLU A 66 -3.71 -14.79 -10.50
CA GLU A 66 -4.77 -15.08 -9.54
C GLU A 66 -4.54 -14.41 -8.18
N ILE A 67 -5.55 -14.44 -7.31
CA ILE A 67 -5.45 -13.84 -5.98
C ILE A 67 -4.41 -14.54 -5.09
N SER A 68 -4.09 -15.80 -5.36
CA SER A 68 -3.06 -16.54 -4.62
C SER A 68 -1.66 -15.97 -4.83
N ASP A 69 -1.37 -15.37 -5.99
CA ASP A 69 -0.08 -14.70 -6.25
C ASP A 69 0.14 -13.53 -5.28
N LEU A 70 -0.93 -12.75 -5.03
CA LEU A 70 -0.92 -11.67 -4.05
C LEU A 70 -0.63 -12.20 -2.63
N VAL A 71 -1.28 -13.30 -2.24
CA VAL A 71 -1.11 -13.87 -0.89
C VAL A 71 0.33 -14.32 -0.66
N VAL A 72 0.93 -14.98 -1.65
CA VAL A 72 2.34 -15.41 -1.60
C VAL A 72 3.26 -14.21 -1.47
N LEU A 73 3.05 -13.14 -2.24
CA LEU A 73 3.87 -11.94 -2.15
C LEU A 73 3.75 -11.26 -0.76
N LEU A 74 2.54 -11.18 -0.21
CA LEU A 74 2.32 -10.61 1.13
C LEU A 74 3.04 -11.40 2.22
N GLU A 75 3.10 -12.73 2.11
CA GLU A 75 3.85 -13.58 3.05
C GLU A 75 5.37 -13.38 2.95
N GLN A 76 5.89 -13.16 1.73
CA GLN A 76 7.31 -12.84 1.52
C GLN A 76 7.69 -11.49 2.14
N GLN A 77 6.80 -10.50 2.03
CA GLN A 77 6.97 -9.15 2.58
C GLN A 77 6.91 -9.11 4.11
N GLU A 78 6.21 -10.05 4.76
CA GLU A 78 6.14 -10.18 6.22
C GLU A 78 7.36 -10.91 6.83
N SER A 79 8.15 -11.60 6.00
CA SER A 79 9.30 -12.40 6.41
C SER A 79 10.65 -11.66 6.31
N SER A 80 10.65 -10.38 5.92
CA SER A 80 11.83 -9.51 5.79
C SER A 80 11.77 -8.33 6.76
#